data_AF-A0A947KVY6-F1
#
_entry.id   AF-A0A947KVY6-F1
#
_cell.length_a   1.000
_cell.length_b   1.000
_cell.length_c   1.000
_cell.angle_alpha   90.00
_cell.angle_beta   90.00
_cell.angle_gamma   90.00
#
_symmetry.space_group_name_H-M   'P 1'
#
loop_
_entity.id
_entity.type
_entity.pdbx_description
1 polymer ?
#
loop_
_entity_poly.entity_id
_entity_poly.type
_entity_poly.pdbx_seq_one_letter_code
_entity_poly.pdbx_strand_id
1 'polypeptide(L)'
;MGREVYVSPNDAMQDPLNVTIRQLGDGEGFTIPPGQFAFLLTEEKIEVPNTALALISIKAKIKWRGLVNVSGFQVDPGFRGRLIFSVYNAGPVTVHLRQGQPMFLIWFASLDKPTELARKQPVQESFPPDLISGISGELQSLAGINKKIKDLDKTLTDRVHSIEREQTYYRLIGAIVLAVFIAMTATWIRDGGPSRLFSPPTVISLPAATPTPNAASRKPANVERQKAANESPI
;
A
#
# COMPACT_ATOMS: atom_id res chain seq x y z
N MET A 1 7.59 -34.82 10.66
CA MET A 1 7.96 -33.60 9.90
C MET A 1 9.47 -33.62 9.77
N GLY A 2 9.98 -33.48 8.55
CA GLY A 2 11.38 -33.70 8.21
C GLY A 2 12.29 -32.50 8.44
N ARG A 3 13.50 -32.56 7.91
CA ARG A 3 14.53 -31.52 8.10
C ARG A 3 14.42 -30.31 7.18
N GLU A 4 13.64 -30.36 6.09
CA GLU A 4 13.49 -29.21 5.18
C GLU A 4 12.15 -28.49 5.38
N VAL A 5 12.21 -27.16 5.44
CA VAL A 5 11.03 -26.28 5.43
C VAL A 5 11.26 -25.04 4.56
N TYR A 6 10.22 -24.62 3.84
CA TYR A 6 10.09 -23.29 3.27
C TYR A 6 8.86 -22.61 3.89
N VAL A 7 8.95 -21.33 4.24
CA VAL A 7 7.82 -20.50 4.71
C VAL A 7 7.83 -19.23 3.88
N SER A 8 6.70 -18.82 3.31
CA SER A 8 6.62 -17.63 2.46
C SER A 8 6.97 -16.33 3.22
N PRO A 9 7.54 -15.32 2.52
CA PRO A 9 7.89 -14.04 3.12
C PRO A 9 6.67 -13.32 3.71
N ASN A 10 6.91 -12.62 4.81
CA ASN A 10 5.93 -11.75 5.46
C ASN A 10 6.54 -10.34 5.62
N ASP A 11 5.73 -9.29 5.44
CA ASP A 11 6.04 -7.84 5.52
C ASP A 11 6.77 -7.39 6.82
N ALA A 12 6.97 -8.29 7.77
CA ALA A 12 7.58 -8.04 9.08
C ALA A 12 8.83 -8.88 9.39
N MET A 13 9.21 -9.86 8.55
CA MET A 13 10.24 -10.87 8.94
C MET A 13 11.30 -11.22 7.89
N GLN A 14 11.11 -10.95 6.60
CA GLN A 14 12.11 -11.25 5.57
C GLN A 14 11.93 -10.41 4.32
N ASP A 15 13.05 -10.11 3.66
CA ASP A 15 13.08 -9.67 2.27
C ASP A 15 12.58 -10.82 1.37
N PRO A 16 11.53 -10.63 0.55
CA PRO A 16 11.00 -11.67 -0.35
C PRO A 16 12.04 -12.31 -1.27
N LEU A 17 13.10 -11.58 -1.64
CA LEU A 17 14.14 -12.05 -2.55
C LEU A 17 15.15 -13.01 -1.90
N ASN A 18 15.14 -13.13 -0.57
CA ASN A 18 16.11 -13.90 0.21
C ASN A 18 15.51 -15.13 0.93
N VAL A 19 14.22 -15.43 0.71
CA VAL A 19 13.57 -16.59 1.32
C VAL A 19 13.94 -17.87 0.57
N THR A 20 14.72 -18.72 1.23
CA THR A 20 15.22 -19.99 0.69
C THR A 20 14.77 -21.18 1.57
N ILE A 21 15.08 -22.41 1.14
CA ILE A 21 14.85 -23.62 1.95
C ILE A 21 15.67 -23.51 3.23
N ARG A 22 15.01 -23.61 4.39
CA ARG A 22 15.70 -23.75 5.68
C ARG A 22 15.87 -25.24 6.02
N GLN A 23 17.10 -25.63 6.26
CA GLN A 23 17.44 -26.89 6.92
C GLN A 23 17.24 -26.72 8.43
N LEU A 24 16.62 -27.71 9.06
CA LEU A 24 16.32 -27.77 10.49
C LEU A 24 17.22 -28.79 11.19
N GLY A 25 17.80 -28.38 12.32
CA GLY A 25 18.41 -29.30 13.28
C GLY A 25 17.38 -30.20 13.98
N ASP A 26 17.86 -31.23 14.67
CA ASP A 26 17.00 -32.17 15.37
C ASP A 26 16.20 -31.48 16.50
N GLY A 27 14.87 -31.57 16.41
CA GLY A 27 13.96 -30.86 17.31
C GLY A 27 13.89 -29.34 17.13
N GLU A 28 14.55 -28.75 16.13
CA GLU A 28 14.55 -27.30 15.89
C GLU A 28 13.12 -26.78 15.64
N GLY A 29 12.81 -25.62 16.24
CA GLY A 29 11.53 -24.95 16.12
C GLY A 29 11.45 -24.00 14.91
N PHE A 30 10.27 -23.93 14.29
CA PHE A 30 9.94 -22.91 13.31
C PHE A 30 8.49 -22.44 13.46
N THR A 31 8.17 -21.34 12.77
CA THR A 31 6.89 -20.66 12.87
C THR A 31 6.30 -20.39 11.50
N ILE A 32 4.99 -20.61 11.37
CA ILE A 32 4.21 -20.18 10.20
C ILE A 32 3.29 -19.02 10.66
N PRO A 33 3.58 -17.76 10.30
CA PRO A 33 2.75 -16.62 10.66
C PRO A 33 1.33 -16.71 10.05
N PRO A 34 0.34 -15.97 10.59
CA PRO A 34 -1.00 -15.86 9.99
C PRO A 34 -0.94 -15.42 8.52
N GLY A 35 -1.74 -16.05 7.67
CA GLY A 35 -1.82 -15.72 6.25
C GLY A 35 -0.60 -16.12 5.41
N GLN A 36 0.32 -16.91 5.98
CA GLN A 36 1.50 -17.41 5.28
C GLN A 36 1.35 -18.87 4.85
N PHE A 37 2.01 -19.20 3.76
CA PHE A 37 2.11 -20.53 3.17
C PHE A 37 3.44 -21.18 3.59
N ALA A 38 3.50 -22.50 3.67
CA ALA A 38 4.73 -23.23 3.89
C ALA A 38 4.76 -24.56 3.14
N PHE A 39 5.94 -24.96 2.67
CA PHE A 39 6.21 -26.33 2.23
C PHE A 39 6.97 -27.06 3.33
N LEU A 40 6.49 -28.26 3.69
CA LEU A 40 7.07 -29.12 4.73
C LEU A 40 7.46 -30.46 4.11
N LEU A 41 8.70 -30.90 4.28
CA LEU A 41 9.14 -32.24 3.87
C LEU A 41 8.81 -33.28 4.95
N THR A 42 8.66 -34.56 4.60
CA THR A 42 8.58 -35.66 5.59
C THR A 42 9.95 -36.16 6.04
N GLU A 43 10.00 -36.68 7.27
CA GLU A 43 11.18 -37.41 7.77
C GLU A 43 11.18 -38.85 7.22
N GLU A 44 9.97 -39.34 6.97
CA GLU A 44 9.65 -40.65 6.44
C GLU A 44 9.82 -40.68 4.91
N LYS A 45 10.47 -41.72 4.39
CA LYS A 45 10.44 -42.08 2.97
C LYS A 45 9.31 -43.08 2.75
N ILE A 46 8.45 -42.80 1.78
CA ILE A 46 7.28 -43.60 1.43
C ILE A 46 7.49 -44.20 0.04
N GLU A 47 7.16 -45.48 -0.09
CA GLU A 47 6.97 -46.15 -1.38
C GLU A 47 5.51 -46.62 -1.47
N VAL A 48 4.81 -46.19 -2.51
CA VAL A 48 3.44 -46.65 -2.79
C VAL A 48 3.51 -47.69 -3.90
N PRO A 49 3.15 -48.97 -3.66
CA PRO A 49 3.22 -50.00 -4.68
C PRO A 49 2.19 -49.76 -5.79
N ASN A 50 2.43 -50.29 -6.99
CA ASN A 50 1.53 -50.13 -8.15
C ASN A 50 0.12 -50.72 -7.92
N THR A 51 -0.08 -51.49 -6.85
CA THR A 51 -1.34 -52.12 -6.43
C THR A 51 -2.07 -51.35 -5.32
N ALA A 52 -1.59 -50.17 -4.91
CA ALA A 52 -2.24 -49.36 -3.88
C ALA A 52 -2.24 -47.87 -4.22
N LEU A 53 -3.26 -47.16 -3.74
CA LEU A 53 -3.28 -45.70 -3.61
C LEU A 53 -3.01 -45.36 -2.14
N ALA A 54 -2.35 -44.24 -1.86
CA ALA A 54 -2.32 -43.70 -0.50
C ALA A 54 -3.09 -42.38 -0.40
N LEU A 55 -3.83 -42.20 0.69
CA LEU A 55 -4.60 -41.00 1.01
C LEU A 55 -3.95 -40.29 2.19
N ILE A 56 -3.80 -38.97 2.10
CA ILE A 56 -3.13 -38.14 3.12
C ILE A 56 -4.09 -37.16 3.79
N SER A 57 -3.92 -36.98 5.10
CA SER A 57 -4.70 -36.01 5.88
C SER A 57 -3.88 -35.40 7.01
N ILE A 58 -4.29 -34.24 7.47
CA ILE A 58 -3.66 -33.53 8.58
C ILE A 58 -4.32 -33.93 9.91
N LYS A 59 -3.52 -34.21 10.94
CA LYS A 59 -4.03 -34.56 12.28
C LYS A 59 -4.90 -33.41 12.82
N ALA A 60 -6.07 -33.73 13.35
CA ALA A 60 -7.04 -32.73 13.81
C ALA A 60 -6.44 -31.70 14.78
N LYS A 61 -5.60 -32.13 15.73
CA LYS A 61 -4.88 -31.24 16.68
C LYS A 61 -4.03 -30.15 15.99
N ILE A 62 -3.53 -30.40 14.78
CA ILE A 62 -2.79 -29.42 13.98
C ILE A 62 -3.76 -28.55 13.17
N LYS A 63 -4.78 -29.16 12.55
CA LYS A 63 -5.85 -28.45 11.81
C LYS A 63 -6.51 -27.35 12.66
N TRP A 64 -6.86 -27.66 13.91
CA TRP A 64 -7.50 -26.72 14.84
C TRP A 64 -6.61 -25.54 15.27
N ARG A 65 -5.30 -25.55 14.97
CA ARG A 65 -4.42 -24.38 15.17
C ARG A 65 -4.48 -23.38 14.01
N GLY A 66 -5.37 -23.60 13.04
CA GLY A 66 -5.50 -22.78 11.83
C GLY A 66 -4.69 -23.27 10.63
N LEU A 67 -3.93 -24.37 10.77
CA LEU A 67 -3.11 -24.90 9.69
C LEU A 67 -3.93 -25.79 8.75
N VAL A 68 -4.11 -25.33 7.51
CA VAL A 68 -4.87 -26.01 6.46
C VAL A 68 -3.89 -26.74 5.55
N ASN A 69 -4.15 -28.03 5.25
CA ASN A 69 -3.46 -28.72 4.18
C ASN A 69 -4.02 -28.25 2.83
N VAL A 70 -3.15 -27.74 1.97
CA VAL A 70 -3.48 -27.30 0.60
C VAL A 70 -2.73 -28.12 -0.46
N SER A 71 -2.09 -29.22 -0.04
CA SER A 71 -1.55 -30.27 -0.91
C SER A 71 -2.67 -31.05 -1.60
N GLY A 72 -2.31 -31.88 -2.59
CA GLY A 72 -3.18 -32.97 -3.03
C GLY A 72 -3.60 -33.89 -1.87
N PHE A 73 -4.74 -34.58 -2.02
CA PHE A 73 -5.30 -35.47 -1.00
C PHE A 73 -4.81 -36.92 -1.12
N GLN A 74 -4.17 -37.28 -2.24
CA GLN A 74 -3.68 -38.61 -2.55
C GLN A 74 -2.20 -38.61 -2.94
N VAL A 75 -1.58 -39.79 -2.86
CA VAL A 75 -0.26 -40.11 -3.38
C VAL A 75 -0.42 -41.27 -4.36
N ASP A 76 0.01 -41.06 -5.60
CA ASP A 76 -0.25 -41.98 -6.71
C ASP A 76 0.56 -43.29 -6.58
N PRO A 77 0.07 -44.40 -7.16
CA PRO A 77 0.81 -45.66 -7.19
C PRO A 77 2.14 -45.50 -7.94
N GLY A 78 3.20 -46.13 -7.43
CA GLY A 78 4.57 -46.01 -7.93
C GLY A 78 5.34 -44.81 -7.36
N PHE A 79 4.73 -43.96 -6.53
CA PHE A 79 5.46 -42.89 -5.84
C PHE A 79 6.56 -43.45 -4.93
N ARG A 80 7.75 -42.84 -4.99
CA ARG A 80 8.90 -43.16 -4.13
C ARG A 80 9.57 -41.87 -3.63
N GLY A 81 9.76 -41.76 -2.32
CA GLY A 81 10.51 -40.66 -1.69
C GLY A 81 9.78 -40.01 -0.52
N ARG A 82 10.16 -38.79 -0.20
CA ARG A 82 9.59 -37.95 0.87
C ARG A 82 8.42 -37.14 0.32
N LEU A 83 7.35 -37.05 1.09
CA LEU A 83 6.18 -36.26 0.73
C LEU A 83 6.45 -34.78 1.03
N ILE A 84 6.06 -33.93 0.08
CA ILE A 84 6.02 -32.48 0.24
C ILE A 84 4.59 -32.11 0.61
N PHE A 85 4.42 -31.48 1.77
CA PHE A 85 3.15 -30.96 2.23
C PHE A 85 3.11 -29.43 2.10
N SER A 86 2.25 -28.95 1.22
CA SER A 86 1.81 -27.56 1.12
C SER A 86 0.79 -27.26 2.22
N VAL A 87 1.09 -26.30 3.09
CA VAL A 87 0.18 -25.86 4.16
C VAL A 87 0.00 -24.35 4.17
N TYR A 88 -1.16 -23.89 4.63
CA TYR A 88 -1.48 -22.47 4.77
C TYR A 88 -2.00 -22.20 6.19
N ASN A 89 -1.51 -21.14 6.84
CA ASN A 89 -2.05 -20.72 8.13
C ASN A 89 -3.25 -19.77 7.94
N ALA A 90 -4.45 -20.34 7.94
CA ALA A 90 -5.72 -19.61 7.95
C ALA A 90 -6.13 -19.13 9.35
N GLY A 91 -5.35 -19.45 10.40
CA GLY A 91 -5.61 -19.02 11.77
C GLY A 91 -5.12 -17.58 12.03
N PRO A 92 -5.69 -16.90 13.04
CA PRO A 92 -5.26 -15.55 13.45
C PRO A 92 -3.96 -15.54 14.27
N VAL A 93 -3.37 -16.70 14.59
CA VAL A 93 -2.20 -16.84 15.48
C VAL A 93 -1.08 -17.60 14.76
N THR A 94 0.17 -17.23 15.04
CA THR A 94 1.37 -17.92 14.55
C THR A 94 1.40 -19.38 15.01
N VAL A 95 1.56 -20.30 14.06
CA VAL A 95 1.66 -21.74 14.37
C VAL A 95 3.13 -22.11 14.60
N HIS A 96 3.46 -22.42 15.85
CA HIS A 96 4.78 -22.97 16.23
C HIS A 96 4.82 -24.49 15.98
N LEU A 97 5.83 -24.94 15.24
CA LEU A 97 6.10 -26.34 14.88
C LEU A 97 7.56 -26.68 15.20
N ARG A 98 7.91 -27.96 15.16
CA ARG A 98 9.28 -28.45 15.32
C ARG A 98 9.59 -29.62 14.39
N GLN A 99 10.87 -29.81 14.07
CA GLN A 99 11.36 -31.02 13.40
C GLN A 99 10.95 -32.27 14.21
N GLY A 100 10.69 -33.38 13.52
CA GLY A 100 10.23 -34.64 14.13
C GLY A 100 8.77 -34.65 14.59
N GLN A 101 8.04 -33.52 14.52
CA GLN A 101 6.64 -33.50 14.99
C GLN A 101 5.71 -34.36 14.10
N PRO A 102 4.86 -35.23 14.67
CA PRO A 102 3.84 -35.96 13.93
C PRO A 102 2.70 -35.02 13.55
N MET A 103 2.51 -34.78 12.25
CA MET A 103 1.54 -33.79 11.73
C MET A 103 0.49 -34.37 10.81
N PHE A 104 0.85 -35.37 10.01
CA PHE A 104 -0.01 -35.96 9.00
C PHE A 104 -0.34 -37.42 9.33
N LEU A 105 -1.32 -37.95 8.62
CA LEU A 105 -1.77 -39.33 8.60
C LEU A 105 -1.74 -39.79 7.14
N ILE A 106 -1.41 -41.06 6.92
CA ILE A 106 -1.46 -41.71 5.62
C ILE A 106 -2.22 -43.02 5.77
N TRP A 107 -3.12 -43.31 4.83
CA TRP A 107 -3.83 -44.58 4.74
C TRP A 107 -3.63 -45.17 3.36
N PHE A 108 -3.39 -46.47 3.28
CA PHE A 108 -3.24 -47.18 2.02
C PHE A 108 -4.54 -47.91 1.68
N ALA A 109 -4.99 -47.77 0.44
CA ALA A 109 -6.14 -48.48 -0.13
C ALA A 109 -5.62 -49.38 -1.25
N SER A 110 -5.95 -50.68 -1.21
CA SER A 110 -5.64 -51.60 -2.32
C SER A 110 -6.47 -51.24 -3.54
N LEU A 111 -5.86 -51.32 -4.71
CA LEU A 111 -6.55 -51.35 -6.00
C LEU A 111 -7.03 -52.78 -6.29
N ASP A 112 -7.97 -52.93 -7.21
CA ASP A 112 -8.42 -54.23 -7.72
C ASP A 112 -7.36 -54.89 -8.62
N LYS A 113 -6.58 -54.06 -9.33
CA LYS A 113 -5.50 -54.45 -10.25
C LYS A 113 -4.30 -53.51 -10.13
N PRO A 114 -3.08 -53.95 -10.50
CA PRO A 114 -1.94 -53.05 -10.63
C PRO A 114 -2.22 -52.00 -11.71
N THR A 115 -1.88 -50.73 -11.46
CA THR A 115 -1.99 -49.68 -12.48
C THR A 115 -0.86 -49.77 -13.52
N GLU A 116 -1.22 -49.62 -14.79
CA GLU A 116 -0.27 -49.48 -15.90
C GLU A 116 0.34 -48.06 -15.97
N LEU A 117 -0.35 -47.08 -15.38
CA LEU A 117 0.03 -45.66 -15.35
C LEU A 117 0.75 -45.29 -14.03
N ALA A 118 1.53 -46.21 -13.48
CA ALA A 118 2.33 -45.97 -12.28
C ALA A 118 3.31 -44.79 -12.47
N ARG A 119 3.54 -44.01 -11.41
CA ARG A 119 4.42 -42.85 -11.43
C ARG A 119 5.87 -43.29 -11.69
N LYS A 120 6.52 -42.71 -12.72
CA LYS A 120 7.91 -43.04 -13.14
C LYS A 120 8.93 -41.93 -12.83
N GLN A 121 8.61 -41.05 -11.88
CA GLN A 121 9.50 -39.95 -11.50
C GLN A 121 10.68 -40.44 -10.65
N PRO A 122 11.81 -39.72 -10.64
CA PRO A 122 12.93 -40.01 -9.72
C PRO A 122 12.49 -39.91 -8.25
N VAL A 123 13.25 -40.57 -7.38
CA VAL A 123 12.98 -40.57 -5.94
C VAL A 123 13.08 -39.15 -5.39
N GLN A 124 12.01 -38.65 -4.77
CA GLN A 124 11.97 -37.30 -4.23
C GLN A 124 12.64 -37.26 -2.85
N GLU A 125 13.80 -36.62 -2.70
CA GLU A 125 14.55 -36.55 -1.44
C GLU A 125 14.58 -35.16 -0.80
N SER A 126 14.31 -34.11 -1.57
CA SER A 126 14.30 -32.70 -1.15
C SER A 126 13.23 -31.92 -1.92
N PHE A 127 13.04 -30.65 -1.60
CA PHE A 127 12.22 -29.78 -2.46
C PHE A 127 12.85 -29.61 -3.86
N PRO A 128 12.09 -29.75 -4.97
CA PRO A 128 12.57 -29.41 -6.30
C PRO A 128 12.64 -27.87 -6.46
N PRO A 129 13.67 -27.30 -7.15
CA PRO A 129 13.85 -25.86 -7.25
C PRO A 129 12.63 -25.09 -7.80
N ASP A 130 11.97 -25.66 -8.82
CA ASP A 130 10.85 -25.03 -9.54
C ASP A 130 9.62 -24.77 -8.65
N LEU A 131 9.44 -25.59 -7.60
CA LEU A 131 8.29 -25.53 -6.69
C LEU A 131 8.33 -24.29 -5.78
N ILE A 132 9.52 -23.71 -5.55
CA ILE A 132 9.69 -22.47 -4.78
C ILE A 132 9.47 -21.25 -5.68
N SER A 133 10.10 -21.25 -6.86
CA SER A 133 9.97 -20.19 -7.86
C SER A 133 8.52 -19.91 -8.25
N GLY A 134 7.66 -20.94 -8.28
CA GLY A 134 6.23 -20.80 -8.59
C GLY A 134 5.36 -20.13 -7.52
N ILE A 135 5.82 -20.02 -6.26
CA ILE A 135 5.07 -19.40 -5.15
C ILE A 135 5.76 -18.14 -4.60
N SER A 136 7.02 -17.88 -4.95
CA SER A 136 7.81 -16.73 -4.48
C SER A 136 7.34 -15.33 -4.94
N GLY A 137 6.19 -15.21 -5.59
CA GLY A 137 5.54 -13.90 -5.81
C GLY A 137 5.03 -13.31 -4.50
N GLU A 138 4.77 -11.99 -4.46
CA GLU A 138 4.24 -11.32 -3.26
C GLU A 138 2.88 -11.89 -2.82
N LEU A 139 2.90 -12.80 -1.84
CA LEU A 139 1.70 -13.32 -1.21
C LEU A 139 1.13 -12.28 -0.24
N GLN A 140 0.44 -11.27 -0.77
CA GLN A 140 -0.22 -10.20 -0.02
C GLN A 140 -1.29 -10.79 0.94
N SER A 141 -0.88 -11.13 2.15
CA SER A 141 -1.77 -11.70 3.17
C SER A 141 -2.81 -10.67 3.65
N LEU A 142 -4.01 -11.14 4.04
CA LEU A 142 -5.06 -10.26 4.59
C LEU A 142 -4.59 -9.50 5.84
N ALA A 143 -3.67 -10.08 6.62
CA ALA A 143 -3.05 -9.41 7.77
C ALA A 143 -2.12 -8.28 7.34
N GLY A 144 -1.32 -8.47 6.28
CA GLY A 144 -0.49 -7.43 5.66
C GLY A 144 -1.33 -6.28 5.09
N ILE A 145 -2.44 -6.59 4.42
CA ILE A 145 -3.39 -5.58 3.92
C ILE A 145 -3.98 -4.76 5.08
N ASN A 146 -4.44 -5.41 6.17
CA ASN A 146 -4.97 -4.69 7.34
C ASN A 146 -3.90 -3.83 8.03
N LYS A 147 -2.64 -4.28 8.07
CA LYS A 147 -1.52 -3.48 8.56
C LYS A 147 -1.31 -2.24 7.67
N LYS A 148 -1.24 -2.42 6.34
CA LYS A 148 -1.12 -1.31 5.37
C LYS A 148 -2.26 -0.31 5.49
N ILE A 149 -3.49 -0.76 5.72
CA ILE A 149 -4.65 0.12 5.98
C ILE A 149 -4.43 0.98 7.23
N LYS A 150 -3.97 0.39 8.36
CA LYS A 150 -3.68 1.12 9.59
C LYS A 150 -2.50 2.09 9.46
N ASP A 151 -1.43 1.67 8.78
CA ASP A 151 -0.25 2.51 8.56
C ASP A 151 -0.59 3.69 7.63
N LEU A 152 -1.50 3.49 6.65
CA LEU A 152 -2.04 4.53 5.79
C LEU A 152 -2.97 5.49 6.55
N ASP A 153 -3.87 4.98 7.38
CA ASP A 153 -4.78 5.77 8.23
C ASP A 153 -4.00 6.66 9.22
N LYS A 154 -2.94 6.11 9.82
CA LYS A 154 -1.98 6.88 10.62
C LYS A 154 -1.30 7.97 9.77
N THR A 155 -0.80 7.63 8.58
CA THR A 155 -0.14 8.59 7.68
C THR A 155 -1.07 9.73 7.23
N LEU A 156 -2.35 9.43 7.00
CA LEU A 156 -3.39 10.41 6.72
C LEU A 156 -3.66 11.30 7.95
N THR A 157 -3.78 10.69 9.14
CA THR A 157 -3.97 11.41 10.41
C THR A 157 -2.81 12.37 10.70
N ASP A 158 -1.57 11.92 10.51
CA ASP A 158 -0.36 12.73 10.68
C ASP A 158 -0.32 13.91 9.68
N ARG A 159 -0.73 13.69 8.42
CA ARG A 159 -0.88 14.76 7.40
C ARG A 159 -2.00 15.75 7.72
N VAL A 160 -3.14 15.28 8.23
CA VAL A 160 -4.24 16.16 8.68
C VAL A 160 -3.75 17.04 9.83
N HIS A 161 -3.07 16.47 10.83
CA HIS A 161 -2.49 17.23 11.94
C HIS A 161 -1.43 18.25 11.50
N SER A 162 -0.64 17.98 10.44
CA SER A 162 0.29 18.99 9.91
C SER A 162 -0.46 20.14 9.23
N ILE A 163 -1.52 19.84 8.47
CA ILE A 163 -2.36 20.86 7.80
C ILE A 163 -3.09 21.73 8.84
N GLU A 164 -3.61 21.16 9.92
CA GLU A 164 -4.29 21.94 10.99
C GLU A 164 -3.36 22.94 11.68
N ARG A 165 -2.07 22.59 11.87
CA ARG A 165 -1.06 23.52 12.42
C ARG A 165 -0.77 24.66 11.44
N GLU A 166 -0.61 24.37 10.15
CA GLU A 166 -0.43 25.40 9.11
C GLU A 166 -1.66 26.33 9.03
N GLN A 167 -2.87 25.77 9.02
CA GLN A 167 -4.11 26.57 9.04
C GLN A 167 -4.21 27.45 10.28
N THR A 168 -3.73 27.02 11.44
CA THR A 168 -3.74 27.82 12.67
C THR A 168 -2.86 29.07 12.53
N TYR A 169 -1.68 28.94 11.91
CA TYR A 169 -0.78 30.06 11.61
C TYR A 169 -1.43 31.06 10.63
N TYR A 170 -2.01 30.57 9.54
CA TYR A 170 -2.70 31.42 8.56
C TYR A 170 -3.96 32.10 9.13
N ARG A 171 -4.72 31.43 10.01
CA ARG A 171 -5.86 32.04 10.73
C ARG A 171 -5.40 33.18 11.64
N LEU A 172 -4.29 33.02 12.35
CA LEU A 172 -3.73 34.08 13.21
C LEU A 172 -3.29 35.30 12.38
N ILE A 173 -2.54 35.07 11.30
CA ILE A 173 -2.12 36.15 10.38
C ILE A 173 -3.34 36.84 9.77
N GLY A 174 -4.32 36.07 9.28
CA GLY A 174 -5.56 36.62 8.72
C GLY A 174 -6.32 37.50 9.73
N ALA A 175 -6.41 37.08 10.99
CA ALA A 175 -7.02 37.86 12.06
C ALA A 175 -6.26 39.16 12.36
N ILE A 176 -4.92 39.12 12.37
CA ILE A 176 -4.08 40.32 12.57
C ILE A 176 -4.23 41.30 11.40
N VAL A 177 -4.16 40.81 10.15
CA VAL A 177 -4.33 41.63 8.94
C VAL A 177 -5.73 42.27 8.91
N LEU A 178 -6.77 41.51 9.27
CA LEU A 178 -8.14 42.01 9.37
C LEU A 178 -8.26 43.10 10.45
N ALA A 179 -7.66 42.91 11.63
CA ALA A 179 -7.67 43.91 12.70
C ALA A 179 -6.93 45.20 12.29
N VAL A 180 -5.79 45.10 11.60
CA VAL A 180 -5.06 46.26 11.05
C VAL A 180 -5.90 46.98 9.99
N PHE A 181 -6.58 46.26 9.10
CA PHE A 181 -7.44 46.84 8.08
C PHE A 181 -8.65 47.59 8.69
N ILE A 182 -9.26 47.03 9.73
CA ILE A 182 -10.33 47.68 10.51
C ILE A 182 -9.80 48.95 11.19
N ALA A 183 -8.61 48.89 11.81
CA ALA A 183 -8.00 50.07 12.43
C ALA A 183 -7.70 51.17 11.40
N MET A 184 -7.12 50.84 10.25
CA MET A 184 -6.82 51.79 9.17
C MET A 184 -8.09 52.45 8.62
N THR A 185 -9.13 51.67 8.33
CA THR A 185 -10.41 52.20 7.84
C THR A 185 -11.10 53.08 8.88
N ALA A 186 -11.07 52.71 10.16
CA ALA A 186 -11.59 53.55 11.25
C ALA A 186 -10.82 54.88 11.37
N THR A 187 -9.48 54.87 11.30
CA THR A 187 -8.68 56.11 11.29
C THR A 187 -8.96 56.96 10.05
N TRP A 188 -9.10 56.36 8.86
CA TRP A 188 -9.41 57.08 7.63
C TRP A 188 -10.79 57.75 7.67
N ILE A 189 -11.78 57.11 8.29
CA ILE A 189 -13.11 57.70 8.53
C ILE A 189 -13.00 58.87 9.52
N ARG A 190 -12.30 58.68 10.66
CA ARG A 190 -12.13 59.71 11.70
C ARG A 190 -11.41 60.95 11.17
N ASP A 191 -10.40 60.77 10.33
CA ASP A 191 -9.53 61.84 9.83
C ASP A 191 -10.14 62.54 8.58
N GLY A 192 -11.44 62.30 8.30
CA GLY A 192 -12.21 63.00 7.26
C GLY A 192 -12.01 62.50 5.84
N GLY A 193 -11.54 61.26 5.67
CA GLY A 193 -11.37 60.59 4.37
C GLY A 193 -12.57 60.69 3.42
N PRO A 194 -13.81 60.34 3.82
CA PRO A 194 -14.98 60.47 2.94
C PRO A 194 -15.28 61.93 2.55
N SER A 195 -15.01 62.90 3.44
CA SER A 195 -15.20 64.34 3.16
C SER A 195 -14.28 64.85 2.04
N ARG A 196 -13.09 64.24 1.89
CA ARG A 196 -12.12 64.59 0.83
C ARG A 196 -12.52 64.01 -0.54
N LEU A 197 -13.26 62.91 -0.59
CA LEU A 197 -13.77 62.32 -1.84
C LEU A 197 -14.95 63.11 -2.44
N PHE A 198 -15.69 63.84 -1.61
CA PHE A 198 -16.87 64.63 -2.03
C PHE A 198 -16.66 66.15 -1.91
N SER A 199 -15.42 66.62 -1.86
CA SER A 199 -15.12 68.05 -1.92
C SER A 199 -15.47 68.61 -3.31
N PRO A 200 -16.35 69.62 -3.44
CA PRO A 200 -16.67 70.21 -4.74
C PRO A 200 -15.44 70.93 -5.33
N PRO A 201 -15.29 70.97 -6.67
CA PRO A 201 -14.16 71.65 -7.29
C PRO A 201 -14.16 73.13 -6.92
N THR A 202 -13.01 73.65 -6.50
CA THR A 202 -12.84 75.07 -6.16
C THR A 202 -13.11 75.95 -7.38
N VAL A 203 -14.24 76.66 -7.37
CA VAL A 203 -14.59 77.60 -8.42
C VAL A 203 -13.72 78.84 -8.29
N ILE A 204 -12.80 79.06 -9.23
CA ILE A 204 -11.99 80.28 -9.30
C ILE A 204 -12.89 81.41 -9.82
N SER A 205 -13.23 82.37 -8.96
CA SER A 205 -13.97 83.57 -9.35
C SER A 205 -13.01 84.63 -9.92
N LEU A 206 -13.06 84.87 -11.23
CA LEU A 206 -12.47 86.07 -11.84
C LEU A 206 -13.45 87.27 -11.71
N PRO A 207 -12.96 88.49 -11.41
CA PRO A 207 -13.74 89.71 -11.56
C PRO A 207 -13.90 90.13 -13.03
N ALA A 208 -14.86 91.02 -13.31
CA ALA A 208 -15.41 91.28 -14.64
C ALA A 208 -14.52 92.11 -15.60
N ALA A 209 -14.81 92.01 -16.91
CA ALA A 209 -14.17 92.73 -18.02
C ALA A 209 -14.79 94.15 -18.23
N THR A 210 -14.40 95.02 -19.17
CA THR A 210 -13.61 94.93 -20.45
C THR A 210 -12.88 96.32 -20.67
N PRO A 211 -12.35 96.80 -21.84
CA PRO A 211 -12.41 96.34 -23.24
C PRO A 211 -11.08 96.21 -24.03
N THR A 212 -11.24 95.64 -25.23
CA THR A 212 -10.30 95.33 -26.32
C THR A 212 -9.73 96.59 -27.03
N PRO A 213 -8.66 96.48 -27.85
CA PRO A 213 -8.85 96.12 -29.28
C PRO A 213 -7.75 95.29 -29.98
N ASN A 214 -8.17 94.46 -30.97
CA ASN A 214 -7.49 94.03 -32.22
C ASN A 214 -6.08 93.36 -32.18
N ALA A 215 -5.72 92.36 -32.98
CA ALA A 215 -6.31 91.65 -34.12
C ALA A 215 -5.40 90.49 -34.57
N ALA A 216 -5.94 89.59 -35.42
CA ALA A 216 -5.26 88.62 -36.30
C ALA A 216 -4.57 87.37 -35.67
N SER A 217 -4.44 86.22 -36.36
CA SER A 217 -5.23 85.58 -37.44
C SER A 217 -4.66 84.17 -37.75
N ARG A 218 -5.53 83.20 -38.13
CA ARG A 218 -5.23 81.83 -38.64
C ARG A 218 -4.60 80.83 -37.65
N LYS A 219 -4.71 79.50 -37.79
CA LYS A 219 -5.67 78.46 -38.29
C LYS A 219 -4.88 77.10 -38.20
N PRO A 220 -5.48 75.89 -38.34
CA PRO A 220 -5.22 74.81 -37.35
C PRO A 220 -4.90 73.41 -37.93
N ALA A 221 -4.90 72.40 -37.04
CA ALA A 221 -5.44 71.03 -37.21
C ALA A 221 -4.52 69.79 -37.22
N ASN A 222 -5.17 68.68 -36.86
CA ASN A 222 -4.82 67.23 -36.79
C ASN A 222 -3.99 66.73 -35.59
N VAL A 223 -4.46 65.81 -34.74
CA VAL A 223 -5.28 64.57 -34.87
C VAL A 223 -4.57 63.42 -35.58
N GLU A 224 -4.15 62.41 -34.81
CA GLU A 224 -4.42 61.00 -35.16
C GLU A 224 -4.45 60.06 -33.93
N ARG A 225 -5.23 58.96 -34.03
CA ARG A 225 -5.31 57.84 -33.08
C ARG A 225 -4.86 56.56 -33.79
N GLN A 226 -4.18 55.66 -33.08
CA GLN A 226 -4.24 54.18 -33.23
C GLN A 226 -3.50 53.58 -32.02
N LYS A 227 -3.93 52.55 -31.26
CA LYS A 227 -4.92 51.44 -31.30
C LYS A 227 -4.21 50.07 -31.38
N ALA A 228 -4.71 49.13 -30.57
CA ALA A 228 -4.32 47.71 -30.40
C ALA A 228 -2.97 47.52 -29.67
N ALA A 229 -2.88 46.84 -28.51
CA ALA A 229 -3.49 45.59 -28.02
C ALA A 229 -2.86 44.33 -28.65
N ASN A 230 -2.12 43.58 -27.82
CA ASN A 230 -1.73 42.20 -28.11
C ASN A 230 -1.65 41.41 -26.77
N GLU A 231 -2.50 40.40 -26.65
CA GLU A 231 -2.43 39.27 -25.71
C GLU A 231 -1.24 38.37 -26.09
N SER A 232 -0.68 37.44 -25.31
CA SER A 232 -0.72 36.99 -23.90
C SER A 232 0.67 36.35 -23.61
N PRO A 233 0.97 35.85 -22.40
CA PRO A 233 1.20 34.40 -22.36
C PRO A 233 0.92 33.68 -21.01
N ILE A 234 0.60 32.37 -21.15
CA ILE A 234 0.71 31.25 -20.17
C ILE A 234 -0.24 31.28 -18.97
#